data_AF-A0A7C1WHW5-F1
#
_entry.id   AF-A0A7C1WHW5-F1
#
_cell.length_a   1.000
_cell.length_b   1.000
_cell.length_c   1.000
_cell.angle_alpha   90.00
_cell.angle_beta   90.00
_cell.angle_gamma   90.00
#
_symmetry.space_group_name_H-M   'P 1'
#
loop_
_entity.id
_entity.type
_entity.pdbx_description
1 polymer ?
#
loop_
_entity_poly.entity_id
_entity_poly.type
_entity_poly.pdbx_seq_one_letter_code
_entity_poly.pdbx_strand_id
1 'polypeptide(L)' 'GIEGRQVGKIQIFDQWAYVAVSRKVASHALARLSSGKLKGRSFRVFLM' A
#
# COMPACT_ATOMS: atom_id res chain seq x y z
N GLY A 1 0.75 5.64 11.71
CA GLY A 1 -0.32 5.55 10.69
C GLY A 1 0.16 6.21 9.42
N ILE A 2 -0.49 5.95 8.28
CA ILE A 2 -0.19 6.66 7.01
C ILE A 2 -1.28 7.71 6.87
N GLU A 3 -0.90 8.97 6.69
CA GLU A 3 -1.91 10.02 6.48
C GLU A 3 -2.51 9.93 5.08
N GLY A 4 -3.81 10.22 4.96
CA GLY A 4 -4.48 10.23 3.66
C GLY A 4 -3.85 11.19 2.64
N ARG A 5 -3.25 12.30 3.11
CA ARG A 5 -2.50 13.24 2.26
C ARG A 5 -1.23 12.66 1.64
N GLN A 6 -0.70 11.58 2.21
CA GLN A 6 0.50 10.90 1.73
C GLN A 6 0.19 9.81 0.71
N VAL A 7 -1.10 9.53 0.49
CA VAL A 7 -1.61 8.60 -0.51
C VAL A 7 -2.10 9.41 -1.70
N GLY A 8 -1.53 9.13 -2.87
CA GLY A 8 -1.88 9.78 -4.12
C GLY A 8 -2.84 8.93 -4.95
N LYS A 9 -2.64 8.94 -6.27
CA LYS A 9 -3.46 8.20 -7.23
C LYS A 9 -3.50 6.72 -6.90
N ILE A 10 -4.71 6.16 -6.90
CA ILE A 10 -4.97 4.73 -6.74
C ILE A 10 -5.48 4.21 -8.07
N GLN A 11 -4.84 3.18 -8.59
CA GLN A 11 -5.26 2.46 -9.79
C GLN A 11 -5.64 1.05 -9.40
N ILE A 12 -6.88 0.68 -9.67
CA ILE A 12 -7.47 -0.61 -9.29
C ILE A 12 -7.64 -1.44 -10.56
N PHE A 13 -7.28 -2.71 -10.46
CA PHE A 13 -7.52 -3.73 -11.48
C PHE A 13 -8.18 -4.94 -10.81
N ASP A 14 -8.57 -5.92 -11.60
CA ASP A 14 -9.37 -7.07 -11.14
C ASP A 14 -8.67 -7.89 -10.03
N GLN A 15 -7.34 -7.96 -10.03
CA GLN A 15 -6.57 -8.81 -9.12
C GLN A 15 -5.52 -8.06 -8.29
N TRP A 16 -5.21 -6.81 -8.62
CA TRP A 16 -4.19 -6.01 -7.94
C TRP A 16 -4.54 -4.51 -7.98
N ALA A 17 -3.85 -3.72 -7.19
CA ALA A 17 -3.96 -2.27 -7.22
C ALA A 17 -2.58 -1.63 -7.04
N TYR A 18 -2.36 -0.51 -7.74
CA TYR A 18 -1.22 0.35 -7.51
C TYR A 18 -1.67 1.58 -6.72
N VAL A 19 -0.92 1.91 -5.69
CA VAL A 19 -1.19 3.04 -4.80
C VAL A 19 0.05 3.92 -4.79
N ALA A 20 -0.06 5.15 -5.29
CA ALA A 20 1.01 6.11 -5.15
C ALA A 20 1.14 6.52 -3.68
N VAL A 21 2.34 6.41 -3.11
CA VAL A 21 2.62 6.79 -1.71
C VAL A 21 3.84 7.69 -1.67
N SER A 22 3.85 8.67 -0.76
CA SER A 22 5.02 9.52 -0.56
C SER A 22 6.25 8.69 -0.15
N ARG A 23 7.40 8.96 -0.78
CA ARG A 23 8.67 8.26 -0.50
C ARG A 23 9.04 8.22 0.99
N LYS A 24 8.71 9.28 1.73
CA LYS A 24 9.00 9.37 3.18
C LYS A 24 8.30 8.29 3.99
N VAL A 25 7.15 7.80 3.53
CA VAL A 25 6.34 6.78 4.22
C VAL A 25 6.29 5.44 3.48
N ALA A 26 6.97 5.32 2.33
CA ALA A 26 6.94 4.14 1.49
C ALA A 26 7.41 2.87 2.22
N SER A 27 8.54 2.92 2.94
CA SER A 27 9.06 1.78 3.69
C SER A 27 8.13 1.37 4.83
N HIS A 28 7.54 2.34 5.52
CA HIS A 28 6.58 2.08 6.59
C HIS A 28 5.27 1.49 6.05
N ALA A 29 4.81 1.97 4.89
CA ALA A 29 3.64 1.44 4.20
C ALA A 29 3.85 -0.01 3.75
N LEU A 30 5.01 -0.31 3.16
CA LEU A 30 5.39 -1.66 2.77
C LEU A 30 5.39 -2.62 3.97
N ALA A 31 6.04 -2.23 5.07
CA ALA A 31 6.08 -3.06 6.28
C ALA A 31 4.68 -3.32 6.86
N ARG A 32 3.81 -2.30 6.88
CA ARG A 32 2.44 -2.42 7.40
C ARG A 32 1.55 -3.28 6.50
N LEU A 33 1.62 -3.11 5.19
CA LEU A 33 0.82 -3.87 4.24
C LEU A 33 1.32 -5.32 4.10
N SER A 34 2.63 -5.54 4.28
CA SER A 34 3.23 -6.88 4.23
C SER A 34 2.99 -7.70 5.51
N SER A 35 2.97 -7.06 6.69
CA SER A 35 2.70 -7.75 7.97
C SER A 35 1.21 -7.81 8.30
N GLY A 36 0.41 -6.90 7.74
CA GLY A 36 -1.02 -6.84 7.94
C GLY A 36 -1.80 -7.81 7.05
N LYS A 37 -3.06 -8.04 7.44
CA LYS A 37 -4.06 -8.67 6.56
C LYS A 37 -4.94 -7.57 5.99
N LEU A 38 -5.02 -7.48 4.67
CA LEU A 38 -5.98 -6.62 4.00
C LEU A 38 -7.26 -7.43 3.77
N LYS A 39 -8.39 -6.96 4.32
CA LYS A 39 -9.69 -7.66 4.18
C LYS A 39 -9.61 -9.16 4.54
N GLY A 40 -8.89 -9.47 5.63
CA GLY A 40 -8.70 -10.84 6.14
C GLY A 40 -7.72 -11.72 5.37
N ARG A 41 -7.11 -11.23 4.29
CA ARG A 41 -6.15 -11.96 3.46
C ARG A 41 -4.77 -11.31 3.48
N SER A 42 -3.74 -12.13 3.39
CA SER A 42 -2.38 -11.62 3.18
C SER A 42 -2.19 -11.32 1.70
N PHE A 43 -1.65 -10.13 1.40
CA PHE A 43 -1.33 -9.73 0.04
C PHE A 43 0.18 -9.59 -0.10
N ARG A 44 0.69 -9.95 -1.27
CA ARG A 44 2.08 -9.70 -1.61
C ARG A 44 2.20 -8.26 -2.10
N VAL A 45 3.08 -7.50 -1.47
CA VAL A 45 3.26 -6.07 -1.74
C VAL A 45 4.67 -5.86 -2.25
N PHE A 46 4.80 -5.09 -3.32
CA PHE A 46 6.08 -4.75 -3.91
C PHE A 46 6.19 -3.23 -3.98
N LEU A 47 7.38 -2.72 -3.67
CA LEU A 47 7.73 -1.33 -3.95
C LEU A 47 8.29 -1.28 -5.37
N MET A 48 7.78 -0.37 -6.20
CA MET A 48 8.22 -0.14 -7.57
C MET A 48 8.72 1.29 -7.73
#